data_AF-A0A9E4IUQ5-F1
#
_entry.id   AF-A0A9E4IUQ5-F1
#
_cell.length_a   1.000
_cell.length_b   1.000
_cell.length_c   1.000
_cell.angle_alpha   90.00
_cell.angle_beta   90.00
_cell.angle_gamma   90.00
#
_symmetry.space_group_name_H-M   'P 1'
#
loop_
_entity.id
_entity.type
_entity.pdbx_description
1 polymer ?
#
loop_
_entity_poly.entity_id
_entity_poly.type
_entity_poly.pdbx_seq_one_letter_code
_entity_poly.pdbx_strand_id
1 'polypeptide(L)'
;MTGHATRTALLLAALLTIVPAGASGAVESPVLVVEAPDELAGVARQTRALDTGRLASIMRLTGLTEPGGPIRVLLAPESARLARDTPPWVAAFANAGADIVVLFPARIGSYPYSSLETVLFHEVAHILTARAAGGGRIPRWFNEGLASAAERTWGLGARSRFAWEVIAGGQRSATALEGLFYGSDRDVARAYALSDALVRDLLERYGSDAPARILARMAGGAPFEAALFAVTGYPIEGVMLSFWARHDTWKSWISAAGHPFTQWSIITFLALAAIWSQRRRRRERRRQWELEEQAEQDEWEEHRRRYRLH
;
A
#
# COMPACT_ATOMS: atom_id res chain seq x y z
N MET A 1 -82.73 3.25 0.53
CA MET A 1 -82.24 3.13 1.92
C MET A 1 -81.45 1.84 2.03
N THR A 2 -80.25 1.94 2.61
CA THR A 2 -79.39 0.86 3.18
C THR A 2 -79.00 -0.29 2.24
N GLY A 3 -77.74 -0.53 1.86
CA GLY A 3 -76.48 -0.32 2.56
C GLY A 3 -75.85 -1.69 2.83
N HIS A 4 -74.73 -2.01 2.17
CA HIS A 4 -73.55 -2.75 2.68
C HIS A 4 -72.66 -3.21 1.53
N ALA A 5 -71.66 -2.37 1.22
CA ALA A 5 -70.49 -2.76 0.45
C ALA A 5 -69.55 -3.54 1.37
N THR A 6 -69.49 -4.86 1.22
CA THR A 6 -68.41 -5.68 1.80
C THR A 6 -67.15 -5.51 0.96
N ARG A 7 -66.20 -4.73 1.50
CA ARG A 7 -64.82 -4.64 1.02
C ARG A 7 -64.09 -5.94 1.33
N THR A 8 -63.89 -6.80 0.34
CA THR A 8 -62.94 -7.92 0.42
C THR A 8 -61.54 -7.38 0.18
N ALA A 9 -60.76 -7.24 1.25
CA ALA A 9 -59.34 -6.89 1.18
C ALA A 9 -58.55 -8.13 0.73
N LEU A 10 -58.00 -8.08 -0.48
CA LEU A 10 -57.00 -9.03 -0.97
C LEU A 10 -55.66 -8.75 -0.26
N LEU A 11 -55.34 -9.56 0.76
CA LEU A 11 -54.01 -9.63 1.35
C LEU A 11 -53.08 -10.37 0.37
N LEU A 12 -52.30 -9.61 -0.39
CA LEU A 12 -51.14 -10.11 -1.12
C LEU A 12 -50.06 -10.50 -0.11
N ALA A 13 -49.98 -11.80 0.21
CA ALA A 13 -48.86 -12.36 0.94
C ALA A 13 -47.62 -12.35 0.01
N ALA A 14 -46.72 -11.39 0.22
CA ALA A 14 -45.40 -11.41 -0.40
C ALA A 14 -44.62 -12.59 0.19
N LEU A 15 -44.45 -13.67 -0.58
CA LEU A 15 -43.48 -14.72 -0.27
C LEU A 15 -42.08 -14.09 -0.39
N LEU A 16 -41.51 -13.69 0.75
CA LEU A 16 -40.07 -13.45 0.85
C LEU A 16 -39.39 -14.82 0.74
N THR A 17 -38.92 -15.17 -0.45
CA THR A 17 -37.95 -16.24 -0.61
C THR A 17 -36.65 -15.78 0.06
N ILE A 18 -36.45 -16.21 1.30
CA ILE A 18 -35.16 -16.11 1.98
C ILE A 18 -34.23 -17.03 1.20
N VAL A 19 -33.44 -16.44 0.29
CA VAL A 19 -32.25 -17.10 -0.25
C VAL A 19 -31.36 -17.36 0.97
N PRO A 20 -30.99 -18.62 1.28
CA PRO A 20 -30.08 -18.86 2.37
C PRO A 20 -28.76 -18.18 2.00
N ALA A 21 -28.37 -17.19 2.81
CA ALA A 21 -27.02 -16.67 2.79
C ALA A 21 -26.09 -17.88 2.87
N GLY A 22 -25.29 -18.10 1.82
CA GLY A 22 -24.38 -19.22 1.74
C GLY A 22 -23.62 -19.34 3.06
N ALA A 23 -23.62 -20.53 3.64
CA ALA A 23 -22.82 -20.83 4.81
C ALA A 23 -21.40 -20.35 4.51
N SER A 24 -20.97 -19.28 5.20
CA SER A 24 -19.58 -18.86 5.22
C SER A 24 -18.83 -19.95 5.98
N GLY A 25 -18.49 -21.04 5.29
CA GLY A 25 -17.62 -22.07 5.83
C GLY A 25 -16.36 -21.38 6.36
N ALA A 26 -15.97 -21.71 7.59
CA ALA A 26 -14.73 -21.20 8.13
C ALA A 26 -13.61 -21.61 7.17
N VAL A 27 -12.93 -20.62 6.56
CA VAL A 27 -11.76 -20.89 5.73
C VAL A 27 -10.71 -21.49 6.64
N GLU A 28 -10.33 -22.75 6.39
CA GLU A 28 -9.30 -23.41 7.18
C GLU A 28 -7.96 -22.72 6.97
N SER A 29 -7.30 -22.37 8.08
CA SER A 29 -5.98 -21.73 8.02
C SER A 29 -4.92 -22.72 7.53
N PRO A 30 -3.92 -22.25 6.76
CA PRO A 30 -2.78 -23.08 6.37
C PRO A 30 -2.02 -23.65 7.56
N VAL A 31 -1.67 -24.93 7.47
CA VAL A 31 -0.86 -25.62 8.47
C VAL A 31 0.62 -25.35 8.18
N LEU A 32 1.33 -24.75 9.15
CA LEU A 32 2.76 -24.47 9.06
C LEU A 32 3.55 -25.48 9.90
N VAL A 33 4.46 -26.22 9.27
CA VAL A 33 5.35 -27.19 9.93
C VAL A 33 6.74 -26.57 10.07
N VAL A 34 7.05 -26.10 11.28
CA VAL A 34 8.32 -25.40 11.55
C VAL A 34 9.42 -26.40 11.90
N GLU A 35 10.46 -26.44 11.07
CA GLU A 35 11.70 -27.21 11.26
C GLU A 35 12.86 -26.26 11.54
N ALA A 36 13.62 -26.53 12.59
CA ALA A 36 14.73 -25.68 13.01
C ALA A 36 15.78 -26.50 13.77
N PRO A 37 17.08 -26.15 13.67
CA PRO A 37 18.09 -26.70 14.56
C PRO A 37 17.89 -26.20 16.00
N ASP A 38 18.48 -26.91 16.97
CA ASP A 38 18.33 -26.62 18.40
C ASP A 38 18.71 -25.18 18.77
N GLU A 39 19.73 -24.62 18.10
CA GLU A 39 20.17 -23.24 18.30
C GLU A 39 19.10 -22.19 17.94
N LEU A 40 18.13 -22.54 17.09
CA LEU A 40 17.00 -21.68 16.70
C LEU A 40 15.69 -22.08 17.40
N ALA A 41 15.73 -22.91 18.45
CA ALA A 41 14.53 -23.36 19.16
C ALA A 41 13.66 -22.21 19.70
N GLY A 42 14.28 -21.10 20.10
CA GLY A 42 13.56 -19.89 20.52
C GLY A 42 12.73 -19.28 19.39
N VAL A 43 13.35 -19.07 18.23
CA VAL A 43 12.69 -18.53 17.02
C VAL A 43 11.63 -19.52 16.52
N ALA A 44 11.89 -20.82 16.59
CA ALA A 44 10.93 -21.85 16.22
C ALA A 44 9.66 -21.80 17.08
N ARG A 45 9.79 -21.62 18.40
CA ARG A 45 8.64 -21.41 19.30
C ARG A 45 7.87 -20.14 18.95
N GLN A 46 8.58 -19.03 18.70
CA GLN A 46 7.95 -17.77 18.27
C GLN A 46 7.17 -17.95 16.96
N THR A 47 7.76 -18.63 15.98
CA THR A 47 7.15 -18.90 14.67
C THR A 47 5.87 -19.73 14.80
N ARG A 48 5.90 -20.79 15.63
CA ARG A 48 4.74 -21.65 15.89
C ARG A 48 3.61 -20.93 16.64
N ALA A 49 3.93 -19.87 17.38
CA ALA A 49 2.95 -19.08 18.13
C ALA A 49 2.28 -17.98 17.30
N LEU A 50 2.66 -17.80 16.03
CA LEU A 50 2.06 -16.81 15.15
C LEU A 50 0.60 -17.17 14.82
N ASP A 51 -0.26 -16.15 14.81
CA ASP A 51 -1.69 -16.31 14.47
C ASP A 51 -1.86 -16.54 12.96
N THR A 52 -2.00 -17.81 12.56
CA THR A 52 -2.24 -18.19 11.18
C THR A 52 -3.63 -17.83 10.69
N GLY A 53 -4.56 -17.41 11.56
CA GLY A 53 -5.87 -16.88 11.16
C GLY A 53 -5.75 -15.65 10.26
N ARG A 54 -4.63 -14.93 10.35
CA ARG A 54 -4.29 -13.85 9.42
C ARG A 54 -4.21 -14.35 7.98
N LEU A 55 -3.57 -15.50 7.73
CA LEU A 55 -3.41 -16.10 6.39
C LEU A 55 -4.74 -16.31 5.64
N ALA A 56 -5.87 -16.35 6.34
CA ALA A 56 -7.19 -16.41 5.71
C ALA A 56 -7.46 -15.22 4.77
N SER A 57 -6.89 -14.03 5.01
CA SER A 57 -7.02 -12.92 4.04
C SER A 57 -6.22 -13.16 2.76
N ILE A 58 -5.08 -13.86 2.83
CA ILE A 58 -4.35 -14.29 1.63
C ILE A 58 -5.18 -15.30 0.85
N MET A 59 -5.77 -16.27 1.54
CA MET A 59 -6.62 -17.27 0.90
C MET A 59 -7.80 -16.62 0.19
N ARG A 60 -8.47 -15.64 0.82
CA ARG A 60 -9.53 -14.86 0.17
C ARG A 60 -9.03 -14.07 -1.04
N LEU A 61 -7.87 -13.42 -0.91
CA LEU A 61 -7.26 -12.64 -2.01
C LEU A 61 -6.93 -13.53 -3.22
N THR A 62 -6.47 -14.76 -2.95
CA THR A 62 -6.07 -15.73 -3.98
C THR A 62 -7.21 -16.62 -4.47
N GLY A 63 -8.36 -16.60 -3.80
CA GLY A 63 -9.54 -17.42 -4.14
C GLY A 63 -9.49 -18.85 -3.62
N LEU A 64 -8.55 -19.17 -2.74
CA LEU A 64 -8.45 -20.49 -2.11
C LEU A 64 -9.51 -20.64 -1.01
N THR A 65 -10.28 -21.72 -1.09
CA THR A 65 -11.19 -22.16 -0.02
C THR A 65 -10.54 -23.20 0.89
N GLU A 66 -9.57 -23.94 0.36
CA GLU A 66 -8.78 -24.94 1.08
C GLU A 66 -7.31 -24.52 1.06
N PRO A 67 -6.60 -24.63 2.20
CA PRO A 67 -5.22 -24.19 2.26
C PRO A 67 -4.28 -25.11 1.47
N GLY A 68 -4.68 -26.36 1.21
CA GLY A 68 -3.83 -27.41 0.64
C GLY A 68 -2.99 -28.12 1.71
N GLY A 69 -1.94 -28.83 1.27
CA GLY A 69 -1.05 -29.55 2.17
C GLY A 69 -0.26 -28.66 3.14
N PRO A 70 0.38 -29.24 4.16
CA PRO A 70 1.20 -28.48 5.10
C PRO A 70 2.35 -27.75 4.40
N ILE A 71 2.62 -26.52 4.83
CA ILE A 71 3.74 -25.72 4.35
C ILE A 71 4.90 -25.89 5.33
N ARG A 72 6.06 -26.35 4.84
CA ARG A 72 7.25 -26.54 5.66
C ARG A 72 7.98 -25.21 5.80
N VAL A 73 8.27 -24.79 7.03
CA VAL A 73 9.00 -23.57 7.35
C VAL A 73 10.35 -23.97 7.93
N LEU A 74 11.40 -23.83 7.14
CA LEU A 74 12.77 -24.17 7.51
C LEU A 74 13.47 -22.92 8.08
N LEU A 75 13.86 -22.96 9.35
CA LEU A 75 14.69 -21.94 9.96
C LEU A 75 16.16 -22.32 9.79
N ALA A 76 16.88 -21.58 8.96
CA ALA A 76 18.29 -21.83 8.67
C ALA A 76 19.18 -20.82 9.41
N PRO A 77 20.18 -21.29 10.18
CA PRO A 77 21.18 -20.43 10.78
C PRO A 77 22.17 -19.94 9.73
N GLU A 78 22.87 -18.83 10.00
CA GLU A 78 23.88 -18.27 9.09
C GLU A 78 25.06 -19.24 8.85
N SER A 79 25.28 -20.15 9.80
CA SER A 79 26.27 -21.24 9.71
C SER A 79 25.86 -22.37 8.75
N ALA A 80 24.61 -22.42 8.28
CA ALA A 80 24.15 -23.45 7.35
C ALA A 80 24.71 -23.23 5.95
N ARG A 81 24.96 -24.33 5.21
CA ARG A 81 25.37 -24.28 3.80
C ARG A 81 24.36 -23.48 2.96
N LEU A 82 23.08 -23.70 3.18
CA LEU A 82 22.01 -23.01 2.48
C LEU A 82 22.08 -21.48 2.65
N ALA A 83 22.43 -21.00 3.84
CA ALA A 83 22.61 -19.56 4.09
C ALA A 83 23.81 -19.01 3.33
N ARG A 84 24.95 -19.73 3.32
CA ARG A 84 26.15 -19.32 2.56
C ARG A 84 25.94 -19.27 1.05
N ASP A 85 25.14 -20.20 0.52
CA ASP A 85 24.84 -20.28 -0.91
C ASP A 85 23.74 -19.26 -1.32
N THR A 86 23.12 -18.58 -0.35
CA THR A 86 22.06 -17.58 -0.56
C THR A 86 22.58 -16.16 -0.30
N PRO A 87 22.38 -15.19 -1.22
CA PRO A 87 22.90 -13.83 -1.05
C PRO A 87 22.52 -13.21 0.31
N PRO A 88 23.42 -12.46 0.96
CA PRO A 88 23.23 -11.98 2.34
C PRO A 88 22.06 -11.01 2.50
N TRP A 89 21.62 -10.37 1.42
CA TRP A 89 20.45 -9.49 1.40
C TRP A 89 19.11 -10.24 1.33
N VAL A 90 19.13 -11.55 1.04
CA VAL A 90 17.93 -12.41 1.04
C VAL A 90 17.70 -12.92 2.46
N ALA A 91 16.64 -12.41 3.10
CA ALA A 91 16.23 -12.81 4.45
C ALA A 91 15.35 -14.08 4.46
N ALA A 92 14.67 -14.36 3.35
CA ALA A 92 13.82 -15.52 3.17
C ALA A 92 13.55 -15.78 1.68
N PHE A 93 13.05 -16.98 1.37
CA PHE A 93 12.46 -17.28 0.07
C PHE A 93 11.47 -18.45 0.16
N ALA A 94 10.51 -18.46 -0.74
CA ALA A 94 9.57 -19.56 -0.95
C ALA A 94 9.94 -20.41 -2.17
N ASN A 95 9.94 -21.73 -2.00
CA ASN A 95 9.87 -22.71 -3.07
C ASN A 95 8.46 -23.27 -3.13
N ALA A 96 7.61 -22.63 -3.94
CA ALA A 96 6.22 -23.02 -4.10
C ALA A 96 6.02 -24.43 -4.67
N GLY A 97 6.93 -24.93 -5.51
CA GLY A 97 6.82 -26.28 -6.08
C GLY A 97 7.05 -27.40 -5.05
N ALA A 98 7.67 -27.07 -3.92
CA ALA A 98 7.94 -28.01 -2.83
C ALA A 98 7.17 -27.68 -1.54
N ASP A 99 6.34 -26.63 -1.54
CA ASP A 99 5.66 -26.10 -0.37
C ASP A 99 6.62 -25.79 0.81
N ILE A 100 7.79 -25.24 0.48
CA ILE A 100 8.84 -24.90 1.46
C ILE A 100 9.03 -23.39 1.52
N VAL A 101 8.99 -22.83 2.72
CA VAL A 101 9.52 -21.51 3.06
C VAL A 101 10.84 -21.69 3.79
N VAL A 102 11.87 -20.96 3.38
CA VAL A 102 13.15 -20.88 4.10
C VAL A 102 13.27 -19.49 4.69
N LEU A 103 13.54 -19.42 6.00
CA LEU A 103 13.81 -18.18 6.72
C LEU A 103 15.24 -18.20 7.25
N PHE A 104 15.92 -17.06 7.17
CA PHE A 104 17.22 -16.82 7.82
C PHE A 104 17.02 -15.82 8.96
N PRO A 105 16.71 -16.28 10.20
CA PRO A 105 16.32 -15.37 11.29
C PRO A 105 17.35 -14.27 11.60
N ALA A 106 18.65 -14.55 11.42
CA ALA A 106 19.73 -13.59 11.62
C ALA A 106 19.71 -12.40 10.64
N ARG A 107 18.99 -12.54 9.51
CA ARG A 107 18.88 -11.51 8.45
C ARG A 107 17.58 -10.71 8.55
N ILE A 108 16.67 -11.07 9.46
CA ILE A 108 15.36 -10.44 9.64
C ILE A 108 15.48 -9.30 10.66
N GLY A 109 14.95 -8.11 10.34
CA GLY A 109 15.03 -6.91 11.19
C GLY A 109 15.63 -5.67 10.51
N SER A 110 15.98 -5.76 9.23
CA SER A 110 16.37 -4.63 8.37
C SER A 110 15.35 -4.43 7.24
N TYR A 111 15.15 -3.17 6.80
CA TYR A 111 14.25 -2.81 5.69
C TYR A 111 14.47 -3.70 4.45
N PRO A 112 13.41 -4.18 3.75
CA PRO A 112 11.99 -3.82 3.86
C PRO A 112 11.17 -4.65 4.86
N TYR A 113 11.78 -5.60 5.57
CA TYR A 113 11.06 -6.56 6.41
C TYR A 113 11.21 -6.26 7.90
N SER A 114 10.13 -5.76 8.51
CA SER A 114 10.14 -5.23 9.88
C SER A 114 9.92 -6.28 10.99
N SER A 115 9.52 -7.50 10.66
CA SER A 115 9.31 -8.60 11.63
C SER A 115 9.35 -9.98 10.96
N LEU A 116 9.60 -11.02 11.78
CA LEU A 116 9.55 -12.43 11.37
C LEU A 116 8.17 -12.82 10.80
N GLU A 117 7.10 -12.30 11.40
CA GLU A 117 5.72 -12.54 10.96
C GLU A 117 5.47 -12.00 9.55
N THR A 118 5.88 -10.75 9.30
CA THR A 118 5.71 -10.11 7.98
C THR A 118 6.42 -10.90 6.89
N VAL A 119 7.69 -11.27 7.12
CA VAL A 119 8.47 -12.08 6.16
C VAL A 119 7.80 -13.43 5.92
N LEU A 120 7.46 -14.16 6.99
CA LEU A 120 6.87 -15.48 6.85
C LEU A 120 5.57 -15.43 6.05
N PHE A 121 4.70 -14.46 6.32
CA PHE A 121 3.44 -14.38 5.63
C PHE A 121 3.59 -13.91 4.18
N HIS A 122 4.59 -13.08 3.87
CA HIS A 122 4.98 -12.76 2.48
C HIS A 122 5.36 -14.03 1.72
N GLU A 123 6.24 -14.86 2.30
CA GLU A 123 6.68 -16.11 1.66
C GLU A 123 5.54 -17.13 1.53
N VAL A 124 4.68 -17.24 2.55
CA VAL A 124 3.48 -18.09 2.47
C VAL A 124 2.52 -17.58 1.40
N ALA A 125 2.43 -16.27 1.17
CA ALA A 125 1.62 -15.71 0.10
C ALA A 125 2.05 -16.20 -1.28
N HIS A 126 3.36 -16.35 -1.52
CA HIS A 126 3.86 -16.93 -2.77
C HIS A 126 3.42 -18.38 -2.97
N ILE A 127 3.46 -19.19 -1.91
CA ILE A 127 3.01 -20.59 -1.97
C ILE A 127 1.50 -20.65 -2.28
N LEU A 128 0.69 -19.89 -1.54
CA LEU A 128 -0.77 -19.86 -1.75
C LEU A 128 -1.13 -19.32 -3.15
N THR A 129 -0.43 -18.31 -3.63
CA THR A 129 -0.64 -17.76 -4.97
C THR A 129 -0.29 -18.80 -6.05
N ALA A 130 0.80 -19.53 -5.88
CA ALA A 130 1.19 -20.60 -6.81
C ALA A 130 0.20 -21.78 -6.81
N ARG A 131 -0.30 -22.18 -5.63
CA ARG A 131 -1.37 -23.18 -5.48
C ARG A 131 -2.63 -22.73 -6.21
N ALA A 132 -3.04 -21.48 -6.02
CA ALA A 132 -4.21 -20.89 -6.67
C ALA A 132 -4.07 -20.78 -8.20
N ALA A 133 -2.84 -20.62 -8.71
CA ALA A 133 -2.57 -20.59 -10.14
C ALA A 133 -2.45 -21.98 -10.80
N GLY A 134 -2.50 -23.07 -10.04
CA GLY A 134 -2.43 -24.44 -10.56
C GLY A 134 -1.16 -24.74 -11.37
N GLY A 135 -0.02 -24.15 -11.00
CA GLY A 135 1.25 -24.32 -11.72
C GLY A 135 1.44 -23.41 -12.94
N GLY A 136 0.50 -22.51 -13.22
CA GLY A 136 0.65 -21.47 -14.24
C GLY A 136 1.81 -20.52 -13.94
N ARG A 137 2.49 -20.04 -14.99
CA ARG A 137 3.59 -19.07 -14.85
C ARG A 137 3.03 -17.68 -14.52
N ILE A 138 3.18 -17.27 -13.27
CA ILE A 138 2.75 -15.95 -12.77
C ILE A 138 3.85 -14.90 -13.05
N PRO A 139 3.53 -13.74 -13.64
CA PRO A 139 4.48 -12.63 -13.72
C PRO A 139 4.96 -12.19 -12.34
N ARG A 140 6.24 -11.85 -12.23
CA ARG A 140 6.87 -11.54 -10.94
C ARG A 140 6.19 -10.34 -10.30
N TRP A 141 5.89 -9.29 -11.06
CA TRP A 141 5.21 -8.12 -10.49
C TRP A 141 3.86 -8.48 -9.85
N PHE A 142 3.12 -9.42 -10.42
CA PHE A 142 1.80 -9.79 -9.89
C PHE A 142 1.95 -10.63 -8.63
N ASN A 143 2.87 -11.61 -8.64
CA ASN A 143 3.17 -12.43 -7.47
C ASN A 143 3.67 -11.59 -6.27
N GLU A 144 4.62 -10.68 -6.52
CA GLU A 144 5.16 -9.79 -5.49
C GLU A 144 4.15 -8.76 -4.99
N GLY A 145 3.31 -8.24 -5.90
CA GLY A 145 2.24 -7.32 -5.56
C GLY A 145 1.16 -7.98 -4.69
N LEU A 146 0.80 -9.23 -4.96
CA LEU A 146 -0.13 -9.99 -4.12
C LEU A 146 0.44 -10.29 -2.74
N ALA A 147 1.71 -10.70 -2.65
CA ALA A 147 2.40 -10.90 -1.38
C ALA A 147 2.50 -9.59 -0.58
N SER A 148 2.82 -8.47 -1.23
CA SER A 148 2.85 -7.14 -0.59
C SER A 148 1.46 -6.64 -0.16
N ALA A 149 0.42 -6.93 -0.94
CA ALA A 149 -0.96 -6.55 -0.63
C ALA A 149 -1.48 -7.30 0.61
N ALA A 150 -1.09 -8.56 0.76
CA ALA A 150 -1.37 -9.36 1.94
C ALA A 150 -0.77 -8.76 3.22
N GLU A 151 0.51 -8.37 3.19
CA GLU A 151 1.22 -7.82 4.36
C GLU A 151 0.55 -6.55 4.94
N ARG A 152 0.07 -5.65 4.07
CA ARG A 152 -0.51 -4.36 4.52
C ARG A 152 -1.92 -4.49 5.09
N THR A 153 -2.60 -5.60 4.87
CA THR A 153 -3.85 -5.91 5.60
C THR A 153 -3.57 -6.02 7.11
N TRP A 154 -2.31 -6.17 7.52
CA TRP A 154 -1.90 -6.40 8.91
C TRP A 154 -0.94 -5.35 9.48
N GLY A 155 -0.59 -4.29 8.74
CA GLY A 155 0.33 -3.25 9.21
C GLY A 155 0.27 -1.96 8.39
N LEU A 156 -0.26 -0.89 8.99
CA LEU A 156 -0.26 0.46 8.43
C LEU A 156 1.03 1.19 8.84
N GLY A 157 1.74 1.82 7.89
CA GLY A 157 2.64 2.92 8.24
C GLY A 157 3.74 3.28 7.24
N ALA A 158 4.57 2.33 6.80
CA ALA A 158 5.90 2.71 6.32
C ALA A 158 6.05 2.95 4.79
N ARG A 159 5.15 2.43 3.95
CA ARG A 159 5.38 2.37 2.48
C ARG A 159 4.68 3.48 1.66
N SER A 160 3.93 4.40 2.27
CA SER A 160 3.16 5.41 1.52
C SER A 160 4.04 6.46 0.83
N ARG A 161 5.16 6.88 1.44
CA ARG A 161 6.03 7.94 0.89
C ARG A 161 6.88 7.47 -0.30
N PHE A 162 7.41 6.25 -0.23
CA PHE A 162 8.22 5.67 -1.32
C PHE A 162 7.37 5.34 -2.55
N ALA A 163 6.12 4.89 -2.37
CA ALA A 163 5.19 4.65 -3.47
C ALA A 163 4.97 5.90 -4.35
N TRP A 164 4.90 7.10 -3.74
CA TRP A 164 4.73 8.36 -4.47
C TRP A 164 5.95 8.73 -5.34
N GLU A 165 7.17 8.63 -4.81
CA GLU A 165 8.41 8.93 -5.57
C GLU A 165 8.61 7.97 -6.74
N VAL A 166 8.24 6.70 -6.54
CA VAL A 166 8.36 5.64 -7.53
C VAL A 166 7.40 5.84 -8.72
N ILE A 167 6.18 6.30 -8.44
CA ILE A 167 5.16 6.64 -9.45
C ILE A 167 5.55 7.91 -10.22
N ALA A 168 6.12 8.91 -9.54
CA ALA A 168 6.54 10.16 -10.17
C ALA A 168 7.68 9.98 -11.21
N GLY A 169 8.47 8.91 -11.10
CA GLY A 169 9.60 8.65 -11.98
C GLY A 169 9.26 8.06 -13.37
N GLY A 170 8.05 8.29 -13.90
CA GLY A 170 7.68 8.04 -15.30
C GLY A 170 6.95 6.72 -15.58
N GLN A 171 6.14 6.74 -16.65
CA GLN A 171 5.37 5.58 -17.13
C GLN A 171 6.28 4.44 -17.58
N ARG A 172 5.89 3.20 -17.28
CA ARG A 172 6.62 1.98 -17.66
C ARG A 172 5.69 0.91 -18.20
N SER A 173 6.19 0.11 -19.15
CA SER A 173 5.52 -1.12 -19.59
C SER A 173 5.66 -2.23 -18.55
N ALA A 174 4.84 -3.28 -18.67
CA ALA A 174 4.96 -4.46 -17.81
C ALA A 174 6.33 -5.15 -17.96
N THR A 175 6.86 -5.25 -19.19
CA THR A 175 8.21 -5.78 -19.43
C THR A 175 9.29 -4.94 -18.75
N ALA A 176 9.16 -3.61 -18.78
CA ALA A 176 10.11 -2.73 -18.10
C ALA A 176 10.04 -2.90 -16.56
N LEU A 177 8.84 -3.13 -16.01
CA LEU A 177 8.66 -3.46 -14.59
C LEU A 177 9.31 -4.80 -14.23
N GLU A 178 9.10 -5.85 -15.04
CA GLU A 178 9.76 -7.14 -14.87
C GLU A 178 11.29 -7.01 -14.88
N GLY A 179 11.83 -6.18 -15.77
CA GLY A 179 13.27 -5.91 -15.86
C GLY A 179 13.87 -5.28 -14.59
N LEU A 180 13.11 -4.51 -13.81
CA LEU A 180 13.60 -3.87 -12.58
C LEU A 180 14.01 -4.89 -11.51
N PHE A 181 13.40 -6.07 -11.50
CA PHE A 181 13.74 -7.13 -10.56
C PHE A 181 15.13 -7.76 -10.77
N TYR A 182 15.78 -7.44 -11.88
CA TYR A 182 17.13 -7.87 -12.22
C TYR A 182 18.14 -6.71 -12.20
N GLY A 183 17.71 -5.53 -11.76
CA GLY A 183 18.53 -4.32 -11.70
C GLY A 183 19.29 -4.15 -10.37
N SER A 184 19.56 -2.89 -10.02
CA SER A 184 20.17 -2.52 -8.74
C SER A 184 19.22 -2.70 -7.56
N ASP A 185 19.72 -2.65 -6.32
CA ASP A 185 18.87 -2.68 -5.11
C ASP A 185 17.77 -1.60 -5.13
N ARG A 186 18.08 -0.42 -5.71
CA ARG A 186 17.10 0.66 -5.91
C ARG A 186 16.02 0.28 -6.92
N ASP A 187 16.39 -0.41 -8.00
CA ASP A 187 15.44 -0.88 -9.01
C ASP A 187 14.54 -1.97 -8.45
N VAL A 188 15.10 -2.91 -7.69
CA VAL A 188 14.36 -3.98 -7.01
C VAL A 188 13.37 -3.39 -6.00
N ALA A 189 13.81 -2.47 -5.15
CA ALA A 189 12.93 -1.76 -4.23
C ALA A 189 11.79 -1.04 -4.97
N ARG A 190 12.11 -0.40 -6.10
CA ARG A 190 11.13 0.25 -6.98
C ARG A 190 10.16 -0.76 -7.60
N ALA A 191 10.63 -1.93 -7.99
CA ALA A 191 9.83 -3.01 -8.56
C ALA A 191 8.78 -3.49 -7.56
N TYR A 192 9.17 -3.74 -6.30
CA TYR A 192 8.24 -4.09 -5.22
C TYR A 192 7.18 -3.02 -5.00
N ALA A 193 7.57 -1.75 -4.96
CA ALA A 193 6.65 -0.64 -4.75
C ALA A 193 5.64 -0.47 -5.90
N LEU A 194 6.09 -0.60 -7.16
CA LEU A 194 5.21 -0.57 -8.34
C LEU A 194 4.27 -1.77 -8.36
N SER A 195 4.76 -2.95 -7.98
CA SER A 195 3.98 -4.19 -7.93
C SER A 195 2.84 -4.09 -6.92
N ASP A 196 3.12 -3.61 -5.69
CA ASP A 196 2.11 -3.34 -4.66
C ASP A 196 1.08 -2.33 -5.16
N ALA A 197 1.52 -1.21 -5.75
CA ALA A 197 0.63 -0.17 -6.26
C ALA A 197 -0.27 -0.68 -7.39
N LEU A 198 0.28 -1.45 -8.32
CA LEU A 198 -0.46 -1.97 -9.47
C LEU A 198 -1.49 -3.04 -9.07
N VAL A 199 -1.16 -3.93 -8.13
CA VAL A 199 -2.14 -4.91 -7.61
C VAL A 199 -3.25 -4.21 -6.83
N ARG A 200 -2.95 -3.18 -6.04
CA ARG A 200 -3.98 -2.36 -5.38
C ARG A 200 -4.91 -1.70 -6.38
N ASP A 201 -4.34 -1.08 -7.42
CA ASP A 201 -5.11 -0.47 -8.49
C ASP A 201 -6.05 -1.46 -9.17
N LEU A 202 -5.57 -2.70 -9.38
CA LEU A 202 -6.35 -3.81 -9.93
C LEU A 202 -7.49 -4.20 -9.00
N LEU A 203 -7.24 -4.34 -7.68
CA LEU A 203 -8.26 -4.65 -6.67
C LEU A 203 -9.34 -3.56 -6.59
N GLU A 204 -8.93 -2.29 -6.59
CA GLU A 204 -9.85 -1.15 -6.51
C GLU A 204 -10.74 -1.04 -7.75
N ARG A 205 -10.20 -1.37 -8.93
CA ARG A 205 -10.87 -1.13 -10.20
C ARG A 205 -11.73 -2.29 -10.68
N TYR A 206 -11.28 -3.52 -10.44
CA TYR A 206 -11.90 -4.72 -10.97
C TYR A 206 -12.53 -5.62 -9.89
N GLY A 207 -12.47 -5.18 -8.63
CA GLY A 207 -13.03 -5.89 -7.48
C GLY A 207 -11.96 -6.58 -6.63
N SER A 208 -12.24 -6.74 -5.33
CA SER A 208 -11.33 -7.39 -4.38
C SER A 208 -11.08 -8.88 -4.69
N ASP A 209 -11.97 -9.51 -5.46
CA ASP A 209 -11.88 -10.88 -5.95
C ASP A 209 -11.20 -10.99 -7.34
N ALA A 210 -10.77 -9.88 -7.95
CA ALA A 210 -10.16 -9.90 -9.27
C ALA A 210 -8.92 -10.80 -9.34
N PRO A 211 -7.96 -10.78 -8.39
CA PRO A 211 -6.85 -11.73 -8.40
C PRO A 211 -7.30 -13.18 -8.30
N ALA A 212 -8.27 -13.48 -7.43
CA ALA A 212 -8.85 -14.82 -7.31
C ALA A 212 -9.42 -15.31 -8.64
N ARG A 213 -10.16 -14.46 -9.36
CA ARG A 213 -10.69 -14.80 -10.68
C ARG A 213 -9.60 -14.99 -11.75
N ILE A 214 -8.51 -14.22 -11.69
CA ILE A 214 -7.36 -14.39 -12.60
C ILE A 214 -6.68 -15.73 -12.31
N LEU A 215 -6.37 -16.01 -11.05
CA LEU A 215 -5.68 -17.23 -10.62
C LEU A 215 -6.52 -18.48 -10.92
N ALA A 216 -7.83 -18.45 -10.66
CA ALA A 216 -8.73 -19.55 -11.00
C ALA A 216 -8.73 -19.88 -12.52
N ARG A 217 -8.62 -18.86 -13.38
CA ARG A 217 -8.49 -19.07 -14.83
C ARG A 217 -7.13 -19.67 -15.19
N MET A 218 -6.06 -19.26 -14.52
CA MET A 218 -4.74 -19.85 -14.71
C MET A 218 -4.69 -21.31 -14.27
N ALA A 219 -5.33 -21.65 -13.15
CA ALA A 219 -5.48 -23.04 -12.72
C ALA A 219 -6.26 -23.90 -13.74
N GLY A 220 -7.16 -23.29 -14.50
CA GLY A 220 -7.82 -23.93 -15.66
C GLY A 220 -6.95 -24.05 -16.92
N GLY A 221 -5.66 -23.67 -16.86
CA GLY A 221 -4.70 -23.78 -17.96
C GLY A 221 -4.56 -22.53 -18.83
N ALA A 222 -5.25 -21.42 -18.51
CA ALA A 222 -5.10 -20.19 -19.28
C ALA A 222 -3.75 -19.51 -18.98
N PRO A 223 -3.05 -18.97 -20.00
CA PRO A 223 -1.89 -18.10 -19.74
C PRO A 223 -2.34 -16.83 -19.00
N PHE A 224 -1.44 -16.24 -18.22
CA PHE A 224 -1.73 -15.07 -17.38
C PHE A 224 -2.38 -13.93 -18.16
N GLU A 225 -1.88 -13.61 -19.35
CA GLU A 225 -2.36 -12.51 -20.18
C GLU A 225 -3.82 -12.73 -20.62
N ALA A 226 -4.19 -13.98 -20.95
CA ALA A 226 -5.56 -14.34 -21.29
C ALA A 226 -6.48 -14.30 -20.07
N ALA A 227 -6.01 -14.77 -18.92
CA ALA A 227 -6.74 -14.71 -17.65
C ALA A 227 -7.00 -13.26 -17.22
N LEU A 228 -5.99 -12.39 -17.30
CA LEU A 228 -6.07 -10.96 -17.02
C LEU A 228 -7.07 -10.28 -17.97
N PHE A 229 -6.97 -10.54 -19.27
CA PHE A 229 -7.90 -9.97 -20.26
C PHE A 229 -9.35 -10.39 -19.98
N ALA A 230 -9.58 -11.66 -19.67
CA ALA A 230 -10.92 -12.17 -19.36
C ALA A 230 -11.54 -11.60 -18.08
N VAL A 231 -10.71 -11.11 -17.14
CA VAL A 231 -11.16 -10.51 -15.88
C VAL A 231 -11.33 -9.00 -15.98
N THR A 232 -10.39 -8.33 -16.63
CA THR A 232 -10.31 -6.86 -16.68
C THR A 232 -10.93 -6.25 -17.94
N GLY A 233 -11.07 -7.03 -19.01
CA GLY A 233 -11.44 -6.55 -20.34
C GLY A 233 -10.30 -5.85 -21.11
N TYR A 234 -9.09 -5.77 -20.53
CA TYR A 234 -7.94 -5.08 -21.12
C TYR A 234 -6.71 -5.98 -21.17
N PRO A 235 -5.86 -5.85 -22.22
CA PRO A 235 -4.53 -6.44 -22.19
C PRO A 235 -3.69 -5.76 -21.10
N ILE A 236 -2.57 -6.39 -20.73
CA ILE A 236 -1.69 -5.86 -19.68
C ILE A 236 -1.23 -4.43 -19.97
N GLU A 237 -0.95 -4.08 -21.23
CA GLU A 237 -0.61 -2.73 -21.65
C GLU A 237 -1.74 -1.73 -21.37
N GLY A 238 -2.99 -2.14 -21.56
CA GLY A 238 -4.17 -1.33 -21.26
C GLY A 238 -4.37 -1.12 -19.75
N VAL A 239 -4.10 -2.16 -18.96
CA VAL A 239 -4.08 -2.07 -17.49
C VAL A 239 -2.98 -1.11 -17.02
N MET A 240 -1.76 -1.24 -17.54
CA MET A 240 -0.63 -0.36 -17.22
C MET A 240 -0.92 1.09 -17.63
N LEU A 241 -1.42 1.32 -18.84
CA LEU A 241 -1.76 2.66 -19.33
C LEU A 241 -2.80 3.32 -18.42
N SER A 242 -3.82 2.55 -18.03
CA SER A 242 -4.87 3.03 -17.12
C SER A 242 -4.31 3.36 -15.73
N PHE A 243 -3.47 2.49 -15.16
CA PHE A 243 -2.80 2.70 -13.89
C PHE A 243 -2.03 4.03 -13.91
N TRP A 244 -1.20 4.23 -14.93
CA TRP A 244 -0.42 5.44 -15.08
C TRP A 244 -1.27 6.68 -15.32
N ALA A 245 -2.35 6.59 -16.10
CA ALA A 245 -3.23 7.72 -16.35
C ALA A 245 -3.91 8.24 -15.09
N ARG A 246 -4.21 7.38 -14.11
CA ARG A 246 -4.78 7.78 -12.81
C ARG A 246 -3.75 8.34 -11.84
N HIS A 247 -2.53 7.83 -11.92
CA HIS A 247 -1.43 8.21 -11.04
C HIS A 247 -0.55 9.32 -11.62
N ASP A 248 -0.86 9.82 -12.82
CA ASP A 248 -0.27 10.99 -13.44
C ASP A 248 -0.73 12.27 -12.72
N THR A 249 -0.04 12.58 -11.62
CA THR A 249 -0.29 13.76 -10.78
C THR A 249 -0.08 15.06 -11.54
N TRP A 250 0.68 15.08 -12.64
CA TRP A 250 0.88 16.27 -13.47
C TRP A 250 -0.42 16.77 -14.10
N LYS A 251 -1.30 15.85 -14.54
CA LYS A 251 -2.66 16.22 -15.00
C LYS A 251 -3.54 16.74 -13.86
N SER A 252 -3.42 16.15 -12.67
CA SER A 252 -4.15 16.62 -11.49
C SER A 252 -3.71 18.02 -11.05
N TRP A 253 -2.41 18.33 -11.10
CA TRP A 253 -1.87 19.66 -10.79
C TRP A 253 -2.20 20.68 -11.88
N ILE A 254 -2.14 20.34 -13.17
CA ILE A 254 -2.60 21.23 -14.25
C ILE A 254 -4.09 21.52 -14.11
N SER A 255 -4.90 20.50 -13.82
CA SER A 255 -6.35 20.67 -13.60
C SER A 255 -6.64 21.51 -12.35
N ALA A 256 -5.88 21.35 -11.27
CA ALA A 256 -6.01 22.15 -10.05
C ALA A 256 -5.50 23.59 -10.21
N ALA A 257 -4.42 23.81 -10.97
CA ALA A 257 -3.87 25.12 -11.29
C ALA A 257 -4.74 25.90 -12.31
N GLY A 258 -5.46 25.18 -13.17
CA GLY A 258 -6.47 25.74 -14.07
C GLY A 258 -7.78 26.11 -13.37
N HIS A 259 -7.99 25.69 -12.11
CA HIS A 259 -9.21 25.98 -11.37
C HIS A 259 -9.22 27.45 -10.89
N PRO A 260 -10.29 28.23 -11.17
CA PRO A 260 -10.34 29.66 -10.83
C PRO A 260 -10.04 29.95 -9.36
N PHE A 261 -10.52 29.10 -8.44
CA PHE A 261 -10.35 29.30 -7.00
C PHE A 261 -8.88 29.19 -6.54
N THR A 262 -8.08 28.33 -7.18
CA THR A 262 -6.65 28.18 -6.87
C THR A 262 -5.88 29.42 -7.32
N GLN A 263 -6.21 29.93 -8.51
CA GLN A 263 -5.64 31.16 -9.06
C GLN A 263 -5.95 32.36 -8.16
N TRP A 264 -7.22 32.53 -7.78
CA TRP A 264 -7.63 33.58 -6.84
C TRP A 264 -6.96 33.44 -5.48
N SER A 265 -6.81 32.23 -4.95
CA SER A 265 -6.15 31.98 -3.66
C SER A 265 -4.66 32.33 -3.68
N ILE A 266 -3.94 32.05 -4.78
CA ILE A 266 -2.54 32.46 -4.95
C ILE A 266 -2.44 33.99 -4.99
N ILE A 267 -3.29 34.65 -5.77
CA ILE A 267 -3.34 36.12 -5.85
C ILE A 267 -3.64 36.73 -4.47
N THR A 268 -4.63 36.20 -3.75
CA THR A 268 -4.98 36.66 -2.39
C THR A 268 -3.83 36.44 -1.41
N PHE A 269 -3.16 35.28 -1.45
CA PHE A 269 -2.03 35.00 -0.59
C PHE A 269 -0.87 35.97 -0.84
N LEU A 270 -0.53 36.21 -2.11
CA LEU A 270 0.50 37.20 -2.49
C LEU A 270 0.12 38.61 -2.04
N ALA A 271 -1.15 39.00 -2.17
CA ALA A 271 -1.63 40.29 -1.70
C ALA A 271 -1.52 40.41 -0.17
N LEU A 272 -1.90 39.37 0.58
CA LEU A 272 -1.77 39.34 2.04
C LEU A 272 -0.31 39.37 2.48
N ALA A 273 0.58 38.63 1.82
CA ALA A 273 2.02 38.65 2.08
C ALA A 273 2.62 40.03 1.79
N ALA A 274 2.21 40.68 0.70
CA ALA A 274 2.60 42.05 0.38
C ALA A 274 2.12 43.04 1.46
N ILE A 275 0.85 42.96 1.89
CA ILE A 275 0.32 43.80 2.97
C ILE A 275 1.06 43.55 4.29
N TRP A 276 1.33 42.30 4.63
CA TRP A 276 2.04 41.94 5.84
C TRP A 276 3.49 42.44 5.84
N SER A 277 4.22 42.24 4.74
CA SER A 277 5.57 42.77 4.59
C SER A 277 5.59 44.30 4.64
N GLN A 278 4.61 44.96 4.05
CA GLN A 278 4.48 46.42 4.09
C GLN A 278 4.13 46.92 5.50
N ARG A 279 3.27 46.21 6.24
CA ARG A 279 2.96 46.51 7.64
C ARG A 279 4.18 46.35 8.54
N ARG A 280 4.98 45.30 8.32
CA ARG A 280 6.25 45.09 9.04
C ARG A 280 7.22 46.25 8.80
N ARG A 281 7.46 46.62 7.54
CA ARG A 281 8.31 47.78 7.18
C ARG A 281 7.79 49.11 7.71
N ARG A 282 6.47 49.31 7.75
CA ARG A 282 5.84 50.51 8.34
C ARG A 282 5.97 50.57 9.86
N ARG A 283 5.99 49.43 10.56
CA ARG A 283 6.23 49.39 12.01
C ARG A 283 7.68 49.73 12.34
N GLU A 284 8.62 49.24 11.54
CA GLU A 284 10.04 49.57 11.68
C GLU A 284 10.29 51.07 11.48
N ARG A 285 9.68 51.70 10.47
CA ARG A 285 9.78 53.16 10.26
C ARG A 285 9.15 54.00 11.38
N ARG A 286 8.01 53.58 11.95
CA ARG A 286 7.39 54.32 13.08
C ARG A 286 8.25 54.28 14.33
N ARG A 287 8.88 53.13 14.62
CA ARG A 287 9.82 53.02 15.75
C ARG A 287 11.03 53.94 15.59
N GLN A 288 11.50 54.15 14.36
CA GLN A 288 12.58 55.11 14.09
C GLN A 288 12.13 56.54 14.39
N TRP A 289 10.94 56.94 13.92
CA TRP A 289 10.38 58.26 14.22
C TRP A 289 10.11 58.49 15.72
N GLU A 290 9.61 57.48 16.44
CA GLU A 290 9.40 57.57 17.89
C GLU A 290 10.71 57.74 18.67
N LEU A 291 11.80 57.09 18.22
CA LEU A 291 13.14 57.25 18.81
C LEU A 291 13.75 58.62 18.49
N GLU A 292 13.54 59.12 17.26
CA GLU A 292 13.96 60.47 16.85
C GLU A 292 13.20 61.54 17.66
N GLU A 293 11.88 61.43 17.80
CA GLU A 293 11.08 62.35 18.62
C GLU A 293 11.46 62.32 20.11
N GLN A 294 11.77 61.14 20.66
CA GLN A 294 12.25 61.02 22.04
C GLN A 294 13.63 61.66 22.22
N ALA A 295 14.55 61.43 21.27
CA ALA A 295 15.87 62.05 21.31
C ALA A 295 15.77 63.58 21.19
N GLU A 296 14.92 64.09 20.30
CA GLU A 296 14.67 65.53 20.19
C GLU A 296 14.06 66.09 21.48
N GLN A 297 13.07 65.41 22.08
CA GLN A 297 12.47 65.84 23.35
C GLN A 297 13.48 65.84 24.50
N ASP A 298 14.31 64.81 24.60
CA ASP A 298 15.38 64.73 25.60
C ASP A 298 16.41 65.86 25.40
N GLU A 299 16.81 66.15 24.16
CA GLU A 299 17.67 67.30 23.84
C GLU A 299 17.02 68.64 24.22
N TRP A 300 15.74 68.82 23.91
CA TRP A 300 14.96 70.01 24.29
C TRP A 300 14.84 70.15 25.81
N GLU A 301 14.65 69.06 26.54
CA GLU A 301 14.59 69.04 28.00
C GLU A 301 15.95 69.31 28.65
N GLU A 302 17.02 68.72 28.12
CA GLU A 302 18.40 69.03 28.54
C GLU A 302 18.74 70.50 28.32
N HIS A 303 18.41 71.04 27.15
CA HIS A 303 18.56 72.45 26.84
C HIS A 303 17.78 73.30 27.84
N ARG A 304 16.50 72.98 28.09
CA ARG A 304 15.67 73.67 29.09
C ARG A 304 16.26 73.62 30.50
N ARG A 305 16.83 72.49 30.93
CA ARG A 305 17.51 72.37 32.24
C ARG A 305 18.77 73.22 32.31
N ARG A 306 19.56 73.26 31.24
CA ARG A 306 20.82 74.03 31.17
C ARG A 306 20.59 75.54 31.26
N TYR A 307 19.48 76.06 30.73
CA TYR A 307 19.14 77.49 30.74
C TYR A 307 18.24 77.94 31.91
N ARG A 308 17.85 77.05 32.84
CA ARG A 308 17.01 77.38 34.01
C ARG A 308 17.80 77.51 35.32
N LEU A 309 19.12 77.40 35.28
CA LEU A 309 20.02 77.49 36.46
C LEU A 309 20.79 78.84 36.56
N HIS A 310 20.28 79.90 35.93
CA HIS A 310 20.70 81.29 36.13
C HIS A 310 19.48 82.14 36.51
#